data_AF-A0A164IKU6-F1
#
_entry.id   AF-A0A164IKU6-F1
#
_cell.length_a   1.000
_cell.length_b   1.000
_cell.length_c   1.000
_cell.angle_alpha   90.00
_cell.angle_beta   90.00
_cell.angle_gamma   90.00
#
_symmetry.space_group_name_H-M   'P 1'
#
loop_
_entity.id
_entity.type
_entity.pdbx_description
1 polymer ?
#
loop_
_entity_poly.entity_id
_entity_poly.type
_entity_poly.pdbx_seq_one_letter_code
_entity_poly.pdbx_strand_id
1 'polypeptide(L)'
;RALIAAAHDETAVANQAHLRKLSNAAAALGCYTVAPKHFRVLKRLADHGVFSAGALVVGTHAFLAYQNVLGVLWGDPGQTVDLDFAHAGRNLSLAVAPNARVDAHSAIESLQMGFVPVNSGTRYVKPDEPDFDLDWLTSRTRTGDAPVECRALNVTLQPLRFMELALE
;
A
#
# COMPACT_ATOMS: atom_id res chain seq x y z
N ARG A 1 33.30 -0.91 -7.57
CA ARG A 1 31.92 -1.42 -7.43
C ARG A 1 31.54 -1.65 -5.96
N ALA A 2 32.34 -2.36 -5.16
CA ALA A 2 32.08 -2.54 -3.71
C ALA A 2 32.03 -1.24 -2.90
N LEU A 3 32.94 -0.29 -3.13
CA LEU A 3 32.94 1.02 -2.45
C LEU A 3 31.70 1.88 -2.77
N ILE A 4 31.17 1.79 -3.99
CA ILE A 4 29.94 2.51 -4.40
C ILE A 4 28.72 1.88 -3.73
N ALA A 5 28.67 0.54 -3.65
CA ALA A 5 27.62 -0.17 -2.94
C ALA A 5 27.64 0.13 -1.43
N ALA A 6 28.83 0.16 -0.81
CA ALA A 6 28.99 0.53 0.61
C ALA A 6 28.58 1.98 0.88
N ALA A 7 28.94 2.93 0.01
CA ALA A 7 28.53 4.33 0.14
C ALA A 7 27.01 4.53 -0.04
N HIS A 8 26.37 3.75 -0.93
CA HIS A 8 24.91 3.71 -1.04
C HIS A 8 24.25 3.19 0.24
N ASP A 9 24.86 2.19 0.88
CA ASP A 9 24.33 1.57 2.11
C ASP A 9 24.46 2.52 3.32
N GLU A 10 25.61 3.18 3.49
CA GLU A 10 25.80 4.21 4.52
C GLU A 10 24.81 5.38 4.37
N THR A 11 24.60 5.84 3.13
CA THR A 11 23.62 6.90 2.84
C THR A 11 22.19 6.44 3.15
N ALA A 12 21.84 5.19 2.82
CA ALA A 12 20.53 4.63 3.13
C ALA A 12 20.27 4.53 4.64
N VAL A 13 21.27 4.08 5.42
CA VAL A 13 21.20 4.01 6.89
C VAL A 13 21.02 5.42 7.49
N ALA A 14 21.81 6.39 7.04
CA ALA A 14 21.69 7.78 7.50
C ALA A 14 20.31 8.37 7.17
N ASN A 15 19.79 8.11 5.97
CA ASN A 15 18.45 8.54 5.55
C ASN A 15 17.35 7.91 6.40
N GLN A 16 17.43 6.60 6.70
CA GLN A 16 16.47 5.97 7.60
C GLN A 16 16.49 6.58 9.01
N ALA A 17 17.68 6.85 9.56
CA ALA A 17 17.80 7.50 10.85
C ALA A 17 17.22 8.92 10.85
N HIS A 18 17.40 9.65 9.75
CA HIS A 18 16.82 10.98 9.55
C HIS A 18 15.30 10.93 9.44
N LEU A 19 14.75 10.05 8.60
CA LEU A 19 13.31 9.84 8.44
C LEU A 19 12.64 9.50 9.76
N ARG A 20 13.26 8.62 10.58
CA ARG A 20 12.74 8.29 11.91
C ARG A 20 12.61 9.52 12.81
N LYS A 21 13.59 10.42 12.79
CA LYS A 21 13.52 11.67 13.58
C LYS A 21 12.38 12.56 13.09
N LEU A 22 12.23 12.71 11.78
CA LEU A 22 11.13 13.49 11.19
C LEU A 22 9.76 12.90 11.50
N SER A 23 9.59 11.58 11.37
CA SER A 23 8.35 10.89 11.72
C SER A 23 7.98 11.06 13.19
N ASN A 24 8.96 10.97 14.09
CA ASN A 24 8.73 11.21 15.52
C ASN A 24 8.32 12.66 15.82
N ALA A 25 8.94 13.63 15.14
CA ALA A 25 8.58 15.03 15.28
C ALA A 25 7.16 15.29 14.75
N ALA A 26 6.80 14.75 13.59
CA ALA A 26 5.46 14.85 13.03
C ALA A 26 4.40 14.24 13.98
N ALA A 27 4.68 13.06 14.53
CA ALA A 27 3.81 12.42 15.51
C ALA A 27 3.64 13.28 16.77
N ALA A 28 4.72 13.85 17.30
CA ALA A 28 4.68 14.75 18.45
C ALA A 28 3.89 16.05 18.17
N LEU A 29 3.82 16.47 16.91
CA LEU A 29 3.03 17.62 16.45
C LEU A 29 1.57 17.26 16.10
N GLY A 30 1.14 16.02 16.36
CA GLY A 30 -0.25 15.59 16.19
C GLY A 30 -0.57 14.97 14.84
N CYS A 31 0.42 14.69 13.98
CA CYS A 31 0.18 13.88 12.78
C CYS A 31 -0.28 12.47 13.18
N TYR A 32 -1.27 11.95 12.48
CA TYR A 32 -1.71 10.58 12.61
C TYR A 32 -0.56 9.62 12.30
N THR A 33 -0.46 8.54 13.08
CA THR A 33 0.56 7.50 12.90
C THR A 33 -0.08 6.17 12.55
N VAL A 34 0.52 5.44 11.62
CA VAL A 34 0.05 4.12 11.21
C VAL A 34 0.44 3.09 12.26
N ALA A 35 -0.48 2.17 12.58
CA ALA A 35 -0.21 1.06 13.49
C ALA A 35 1.02 0.23 13.03
N PRO A 36 1.90 -0.22 13.95
CA PRO A 36 3.13 -0.93 13.59
C PRO A 36 2.92 -2.14 12.68
N LYS A 37 1.82 -2.88 12.87
CA LYS A 37 1.47 -4.03 12.01
C LYS A 37 1.17 -3.62 10.57
N HIS A 38 0.44 -2.52 10.35
CA HIS A 38 0.13 -2.03 9.01
C HIS A 38 1.37 -1.43 8.36
N PHE A 39 2.20 -0.71 9.13
CA PHE A 39 3.47 -0.20 8.64
C PHE A 39 4.40 -1.32 8.15
N ARG A 40 4.43 -2.46 8.84
CA ARG A 40 5.22 -3.63 8.40
C ARG A 40 4.79 -4.14 7.03
N VAL A 41 3.49 -4.21 6.76
CA VAL A 41 2.94 -4.58 5.45
C VAL A 41 3.34 -3.55 4.40
N LEU A 42 3.02 -2.27 4.63
CA LEU A 42 3.34 -1.17 3.71
C LEU A 42 4.84 -1.13 3.39
N LYS A 43 5.70 -1.26 4.40
CA LYS A 43 7.15 -1.28 4.23
C LYS A 43 7.59 -2.48 3.40
N ARG A 44 7.07 -3.69 3.65
CA ARG A 44 7.45 -4.87 2.87
C ARG A 44 7.05 -4.74 1.40
N LEU A 45 5.83 -4.25 1.14
CA LEU A 45 5.38 -3.98 -0.23
C LEU A 45 6.27 -2.92 -0.91
N ALA A 46 6.65 -1.85 -0.19
CA ALA A 46 7.57 -0.84 -0.70
C ALA A 46 8.96 -1.40 -1.00
N ASP A 47 9.52 -2.20 -0.09
CA ASP A 47 10.84 -2.83 -0.25
C ASP A 47 10.88 -3.78 -1.46
N HIS A 48 9.74 -4.38 -1.82
CA HIS A 48 9.61 -5.21 -3.03
C HIS A 48 9.34 -4.41 -4.31
N GLY A 49 9.12 -3.09 -4.22
CA GLY A 49 8.84 -2.22 -5.38
C GLY A 49 7.39 -2.21 -5.82
N VAL A 50 6.44 -2.64 -4.97
CA VAL A 50 5.00 -2.70 -5.28
C VAL A 50 4.44 -1.35 -5.73
N PHE A 51 4.77 -0.28 -4.99
CA PHE A 51 4.33 1.08 -5.35
C PHE A 51 5.06 1.62 -6.59
N SER A 52 6.32 1.23 -6.79
CA SER A 52 7.08 1.58 -8.00
C SER A 52 6.51 0.92 -9.26
N ALA A 53 5.74 -0.16 -9.12
CA ALA A 53 5.00 -0.80 -10.21
C ALA A 53 3.58 -0.25 -10.40
N GLY A 54 3.20 0.82 -9.70
CA GLY A 54 1.93 1.52 -9.89
C GLY A 54 0.81 1.17 -8.92
N ALA A 55 1.11 0.43 -7.85
CA ALA A 55 0.18 0.27 -6.74
C ALA A 55 0.00 1.59 -5.96
N LEU A 56 -1.18 1.79 -5.42
CA LEU A 56 -1.57 2.96 -4.62
C LEU A 56 -2.22 2.47 -3.33
N VAL A 57 -2.00 3.18 -2.22
CA VAL A 57 -2.79 2.99 -0.99
C VAL A 57 -4.08 3.79 -1.16
N VAL A 58 -5.23 3.17 -0.89
CA VAL A 58 -6.55 3.81 -0.93
C VAL A 58 -7.27 3.57 0.41
N GLY A 59 -8.54 3.96 0.50
CA GLY A 59 -9.31 3.78 1.72
C GLY A 59 -8.79 4.62 2.89
N THR A 60 -9.05 4.18 4.11
CA THR A 60 -8.79 4.95 5.34
C THR A 60 -7.36 5.46 5.46
N HIS A 61 -6.35 4.64 5.12
CA HIS A 61 -4.94 5.05 5.20
C HIS A 61 -4.59 6.21 4.27
N ALA A 62 -5.22 6.28 3.09
CA ALA A 62 -5.06 7.42 2.20
C ALA A 62 -5.67 8.70 2.80
N PHE A 63 -6.87 8.63 3.37
CA PHE A 63 -7.50 9.77 4.04
C PHE A 63 -6.72 10.27 5.26
N LEU A 64 -6.13 9.36 6.03
CA LEU A 64 -5.26 9.70 7.17
C LEU A 64 -3.95 10.35 6.71
N ALA A 65 -3.39 9.92 5.58
CA ALA A 65 -2.25 10.59 4.97
C ALA A 65 -2.63 12.02 4.51
N TYR A 66 -3.78 12.19 3.85
CA TYR A 66 -4.30 13.50 3.47
C TYR A 66 -4.59 14.39 4.68
N GLN A 67 -5.07 13.83 5.78
CA GLN A 67 -5.27 14.55 7.04
C GLN A 67 -3.98 15.25 7.49
N ASN A 68 -2.87 14.51 7.51
CA ASN A 68 -1.55 15.03 7.88
C ASN A 68 -1.07 16.12 6.92
N VAL A 69 -1.34 15.99 5.62
CA VAL A 69 -0.90 16.96 4.60
C VAL A 69 -1.74 18.25 4.64
N LEU A 70 -3.06 18.11 4.82
CA LEU A 70 -4.01 19.23 4.77
C LEU A 70 -4.18 19.93 6.11
N GLY A 71 -3.71 19.35 7.22
CA GLY A 71 -3.85 19.92 8.56
C GLY A 71 -5.29 19.93 9.06
N VAL A 72 -6.13 19.03 8.57
CA VAL A 72 -7.51 18.85 9.00
C VAL A 72 -7.60 17.73 10.04
N LEU A 73 -8.73 17.59 10.73
CA LEU A 73 -9.05 16.41 11.53
C LEU A 73 -10.38 15.89 11.05
N TRP A 74 -10.39 14.69 10.49
CA TRP A 74 -11.62 13.96 10.25
C TRP A 74 -12.14 13.45 11.61
N GLY A 75 -13.47 13.35 11.77
CA GLY A 75 -14.08 12.76 12.99
C GLY A 75 -13.63 11.32 13.22
N ASP A 76 -14.12 10.65 14.27
CA ASP A 76 -13.68 9.29 14.66
C ASP A 76 -13.47 8.38 13.44
N PRO A 77 -12.21 8.14 13.04
CA PRO A 77 -11.89 7.30 11.91
C PRO A 77 -12.02 5.88 12.43
N GLY A 78 -13.26 5.43 12.62
CA GLY A 78 -13.58 4.13 13.22
C GLY A 78 -12.56 3.12 12.74
N GLN A 79 -11.79 2.53 13.67
CA GLN A 79 -10.52 1.87 13.35
C GLN A 79 -10.72 0.80 12.29
N THR A 80 -10.50 1.13 11.01
CA THR A 80 -10.43 0.11 9.97
C THR A 80 -9.11 -0.59 10.15
N VAL A 81 -9.19 -1.91 10.27
CA VAL A 81 -8.03 -2.77 10.52
C VAL A 81 -7.44 -3.23 9.18
N ASP A 82 -8.18 -3.02 8.11
CA ASP A 82 -7.96 -3.37 6.73
C ASP A 82 -6.91 -2.44 6.08
N LEU A 83 -6.22 -2.94 5.05
CA LEU A 83 -5.38 -2.18 4.15
C LEU A 83 -5.86 -2.33 2.71
N ASP A 84 -6.30 -1.22 2.13
CA ASP A 84 -6.78 -1.19 0.75
C ASP A 84 -5.71 -0.70 -0.22
N PHE A 85 -5.56 -1.45 -1.32
CA PHE A 85 -4.64 -1.14 -2.40
C PHE A 85 -5.39 -1.07 -3.72
N ALA A 86 -4.99 -0.14 -4.58
CA ALA A 86 -5.45 -0.06 -5.95
C ALA A 86 -4.27 -0.02 -6.92
N HIS A 87 -4.55 -0.11 -8.22
CA HIS A 87 -3.56 0.13 -9.26
C HIS A 87 -3.98 1.37 -10.07
N ALA A 88 -3.04 2.30 -10.32
CA ALA A 88 -3.30 3.57 -11.02
C ALA A 88 -4.09 3.38 -12.34
N GLY A 89 -3.73 2.33 -13.08
CA GLY A 89 -4.52 1.80 -14.19
C GLY A 89 -4.74 2.85 -15.28
N ARG A 90 -5.99 3.12 -15.63
CA ARG A 90 -6.38 4.17 -16.60
C ARG A 90 -6.94 5.42 -15.94
N ASN A 91 -7.17 5.39 -14.63
CA ASN A 91 -7.84 6.46 -13.90
C ASN A 91 -6.85 7.53 -13.46
N LEU A 92 -5.62 7.12 -13.12
CA LEU A 92 -4.56 8.02 -12.71
C LEU A 92 -3.35 7.88 -13.64
N SER A 93 -2.88 9.01 -14.17
CA SER A 93 -1.62 9.05 -14.94
C SER A 93 -0.43 9.11 -13.98
N LEU A 94 0.17 7.96 -13.70
CA LEU A 94 1.40 7.86 -12.90
C LEU A 94 2.60 7.53 -13.79
N ALA A 95 3.69 8.27 -13.64
CA ALA A 95 4.95 7.96 -14.30
C ALA A 95 5.57 6.71 -13.66
N VAL A 96 5.38 5.56 -14.31
CA VAL A 96 5.93 4.26 -13.91
C VAL A 96 6.96 3.82 -14.94
N ALA A 97 8.03 3.15 -14.50
CA ALA A 97 9.03 2.63 -15.42
C ALA A 97 8.37 1.70 -16.46
N PRO A 98 8.71 1.81 -17.75
CA PRO A 98 8.11 0.97 -18.78
C PRO A 98 8.43 -0.50 -18.47
N ASN A 99 7.38 -1.30 -18.27
CA ASN A 99 7.44 -2.71 -17.84
C ASN A 99 7.84 -2.97 -16.38
N ALA A 100 7.65 -2.01 -15.47
CA ALA A 100 7.74 -2.29 -14.04
C ALA A 100 6.78 -3.46 -13.70
N ARG A 101 7.35 -4.54 -13.19
CA ARG A 101 6.62 -5.71 -12.71
C ARG A 101 7.20 -6.13 -11.38
N VAL A 102 6.31 -6.55 -10.50
CA VAL A 102 6.62 -7.02 -9.17
C VAL A 102 5.66 -8.13 -8.82
N ASP A 103 6.11 -9.01 -7.93
CA ASP A 103 5.27 -10.04 -7.36
C ASP A 103 4.81 -9.63 -5.96
N ALA A 104 3.65 -8.97 -5.88
CA ALA A 104 3.08 -8.55 -4.60
C ALA A 104 2.58 -9.73 -3.78
N HIS A 105 2.17 -10.85 -4.41
CA HIS A 105 1.82 -12.08 -3.70
C HIS A 105 3.03 -12.61 -2.92
N SER A 106 4.18 -12.79 -3.59
CA SER A 106 5.42 -13.19 -2.93
C SER A 106 5.86 -12.20 -1.84
N ALA A 107 5.62 -10.90 -2.02
CA ALA A 107 5.89 -9.89 -0.99
C ALA A 107 5.02 -10.11 0.26
N ILE A 108 3.73 -10.43 0.09
CA ILE A 108 2.83 -10.74 1.21
C ILE A 108 3.25 -12.04 1.90
N GLU A 109 3.55 -13.10 1.17
CA GLU A 109 4.02 -14.37 1.76
C GLU A 109 5.31 -14.17 2.57
N SER A 110 6.22 -13.34 2.07
CA SER A 110 7.48 -13.03 2.75
C SER A 110 7.29 -12.30 4.09
N LEU A 111 6.12 -11.70 4.36
CA LEU A 111 5.82 -11.12 5.68
C LEU A 111 5.81 -12.19 6.77
N GLN A 112 5.51 -13.44 6.41
CA GLN A 112 5.33 -14.55 7.36
C GLN A 112 4.31 -14.21 8.47
N MET A 113 3.27 -13.45 8.11
CA MET A 113 2.24 -12.98 9.03
C MET A 113 0.96 -13.84 9.01
N GLY A 114 0.92 -14.92 8.23
CA GLY A 114 -0.21 -15.84 8.18
C GLY A 114 -1.36 -15.42 7.26
N PHE A 115 -1.12 -14.48 6.34
CA PHE A 115 -2.09 -14.09 5.33
C PHE A 115 -2.40 -15.23 4.36
N VAL A 116 -3.68 -15.43 4.04
CA VAL A 116 -4.17 -16.45 3.11
C VAL A 116 -4.97 -15.75 2.00
N PRO A 117 -4.64 -15.98 0.71
CA PRO A 117 -5.41 -15.42 -0.39
C PRO A 117 -6.79 -16.07 -0.48
N VAL A 118 -7.82 -15.25 -0.64
CA VAL A 118 -9.22 -15.66 -0.88
C VAL A 118 -9.78 -14.90 -2.09
N ASN A 119 -11.00 -15.26 -2.52
CA ASN A 119 -11.70 -14.58 -3.63
C ASN A 119 -10.84 -14.46 -4.91
N SER A 120 -10.18 -15.55 -5.30
CA SER A 120 -9.26 -15.56 -6.46
C SER A 120 -8.06 -14.61 -6.32
N GLY A 121 -7.64 -14.32 -5.08
CA GLY A 121 -6.46 -13.50 -4.77
C GLY A 121 -6.72 -12.00 -4.74
N THR A 122 -7.99 -11.58 -4.72
CA THR A 122 -8.36 -10.15 -4.55
C THR A 122 -8.28 -9.68 -3.10
N ARG A 123 -8.36 -10.62 -2.16
CA ARG A 123 -8.26 -10.34 -0.72
C ARG A 123 -7.29 -11.32 -0.08
N TYR A 124 -6.52 -10.83 0.88
CA TYR A 124 -5.69 -11.65 1.76
C TYR A 124 -6.21 -11.50 3.18
N VAL A 125 -6.75 -12.59 3.73
CA VAL A 125 -7.29 -12.60 5.09
C VAL A 125 -6.28 -13.14 6.07
N LYS A 126 -6.37 -12.70 7.32
CA LYS A 126 -5.56 -13.23 8.42
C LYS A 126 -6.46 -14.05 9.39
N PRO A 127 -6.48 -15.39 9.31
CA PRO A 127 -7.47 -16.21 10.03
C PRO A 127 -7.49 -16.05 11.56
N ASP A 128 -6.35 -15.73 12.15
CA ASP A 128 -6.18 -15.53 13.60
C ASP A 128 -6.43 -14.08 14.05
N GLU A 129 -6.65 -13.16 13.13
CA GLU A 129 -6.95 -11.75 13.42
C GLU A 129 -7.99 -11.24 12.42
N PRO A 130 -9.28 -11.54 12.68
CA PRO A 130 -10.38 -11.01 11.89
C PRO A 130 -10.29 -9.49 11.79
N ASP A 131 -10.68 -8.94 10.64
CA ASP A 131 -10.63 -7.51 10.26
C ASP A 131 -9.26 -7.01 9.77
N PHE A 132 -8.14 -7.74 9.99
CA PHE A 132 -6.85 -7.37 9.39
C PHE A 132 -6.66 -7.98 8.00
N ASP A 133 -7.41 -7.46 7.03
CA ASP A 133 -7.38 -7.92 5.65
C ASP A 133 -6.55 -6.99 4.75
N LEU A 134 -6.00 -7.56 3.66
CA LEU A 134 -5.40 -6.78 2.57
C LEU A 134 -6.28 -6.90 1.34
N ASP A 135 -6.84 -5.78 0.90
CA ASP A 135 -7.76 -5.72 -0.23
C ASP A 135 -7.11 -5.09 -1.45
N TRP A 136 -7.32 -5.74 -2.59
CA TRP A 136 -6.81 -5.30 -3.88
C TRP A 136 -7.97 -4.94 -4.79
N LEU A 137 -8.06 -3.66 -5.14
CA LEU A 137 -9.25 -3.03 -5.70
C LEU A 137 -8.96 -2.37 -7.05
N THR A 138 -9.99 -2.24 -7.88
CA THR A 138 -9.95 -1.45 -9.12
C THR A 138 -11.31 -0.82 -9.40
N SER A 139 -11.36 0.21 -10.25
CA SER A 139 -12.63 0.71 -10.76
C SER A 139 -13.34 -0.33 -11.60
N ARG A 140 -14.65 -0.41 -11.39
CA ARG A 140 -15.56 -1.22 -12.18
C ARG A 140 -15.51 -0.78 -13.65
N THR A 141 -15.33 -1.75 -14.54
CA THR A 141 -15.38 -1.51 -15.99
C THR A 141 -16.62 -2.18 -16.60
N ARG A 142 -16.74 -2.16 -17.94
CA ARG A 142 -17.80 -2.84 -18.68
C ARG A 142 -17.87 -4.35 -18.43
N THR A 143 -16.78 -4.96 -17.93
CA THR A 143 -16.73 -6.39 -17.57
C THR A 143 -17.49 -6.71 -16.28
N GLY A 144 -18.06 -5.70 -15.60
CA GLY A 144 -18.85 -5.89 -14.39
C GLY A 144 -17.97 -6.10 -13.16
N ASP A 145 -18.42 -6.98 -12.27
CA ASP A 145 -17.82 -7.23 -10.94
C ASP A 145 -16.81 -8.41 -10.95
N ALA A 146 -16.50 -8.95 -12.13
CA ALA A 146 -15.56 -10.04 -12.29
C ALA A 146 -14.13 -9.60 -11.92
N PRO A 147 -13.42 -10.35 -11.04
CA PRO A 147 -12.03 -10.05 -10.68
C PRO A 147 -11.12 -9.88 -11.90
N VAL A 148 -10.20 -8.91 -11.85
CA VAL A 148 -9.30 -8.53 -12.95
C VAL A 148 -7.85 -8.82 -12.59
N GLU A 149 -7.15 -9.62 -13.39
CA GLU A 149 -5.72 -9.88 -13.22
C GLU A 149 -4.88 -8.60 -13.43
N CYS A 150 -4.09 -8.20 -12.44
CA CYS A 150 -3.10 -7.14 -12.56
C CYS A 150 -1.70 -7.73 -12.74
N ARG A 151 -1.30 -7.91 -14.00
CA ARG A 151 0.01 -8.49 -14.36
C ARG A 151 1.22 -7.68 -13.87
N ALA A 152 1.06 -6.38 -13.65
CA ALA A 152 2.13 -5.53 -13.14
C ALA A 152 2.47 -5.87 -11.67
N LEU A 153 1.47 -6.31 -10.90
CA LEU A 153 1.59 -6.57 -9.46
C LEU A 153 1.51 -8.06 -9.10
N ASN A 154 1.18 -8.94 -10.05
CA ASN A 154 0.94 -10.36 -9.83
C ASN A 154 -0.15 -10.65 -8.78
N VAL A 155 -1.24 -9.89 -8.84
CA VAL A 155 -2.43 -10.08 -7.99
C VAL A 155 -3.69 -9.88 -8.80
N THR A 156 -4.82 -10.32 -8.26
CA THR A 156 -6.13 -10.05 -8.84
C THR A 156 -6.75 -8.85 -8.14
N LEU A 157 -7.45 -7.98 -8.87
CA LEU A 157 -8.13 -6.81 -8.33
C LEU A 157 -9.65 -7.03 -8.35
N GLN A 158 -10.32 -6.72 -7.26
CA GLN A 158 -11.78 -6.70 -7.17
C GLN A 158 -12.32 -5.38 -7.74
N PRO A 159 -13.15 -5.41 -8.79
CA PRO A 159 -13.81 -4.21 -9.26
C PRO A 159 -14.87 -3.75 -8.24
N LEU A 160 -14.83 -2.47 -7.89
CA LEU A 160 -15.83 -1.81 -7.06
C LEU A 160 -16.39 -0.57 -7.78
N ARG A 161 -17.66 -0.26 -7.50
CA ARG A 161 -18.31 0.96 -7.99
C ARG A 161 -17.70 2.18 -7.32
N PHE A 162 -17.58 3.28 -8.07
CA PHE A 162 -17.12 4.58 -7.59
C PHE A 162 -15.65 4.65 -7.14
N MET A 163 -14.85 3.61 -7.36
CA MET A 163 -13.41 3.65 -7.07
C MET A 163 -12.68 4.69 -7.90
N GLU A 164 -13.23 5.09 -9.05
CA GLU A 164 -12.75 6.22 -9.83
C GLU A 164 -12.70 7.51 -8.99
N LEU A 165 -13.67 7.74 -8.10
CA LEU A 165 -13.68 8.91 -7.21
C LEU A 165 -12.60 8.83 -6.12
N ALA A 166 -12.18 7.61 -5.75
CA ALA A 166 -11.09 7.40 -4.80
C ALA A 166 -9.70 7.47 -5.46
N LEU A 167 -9.64 7.52 -6.80
CA LEU A 167 -8.42 7.55 -7.60
C LEU A 167 -8.20 8.89 -8.33
N GLU A 168 -9.12 9.86 -8.15
CA GLU A 168 -9.01 11.24 -8.63
C GLU A 168 -8.14 12.12 -7.74
#